data_AF-A0A1H1QT22-F1
#
_entry.id   AF-A0A1H1QT22-F1
#
_cell.length_a   1.000
_cell.length_b   1.000
_cell.length_c   1.000
_cell.angle_alpha   90.00
_cell.angle_beta   90.00
_cell.angle_gamma   90.00
#
_symmetry.space_group_name_H-M   'P 1'
#
loop_
_entity.id
_entity.type
_entity.pdbx_description
1 polymer ?
#
loop_
_entity_poly.entity_id
_entity_poly.type
_entity_poly.pdbx_seq_one_letter_code
_entity_poly.pdbx_strand_id
1 'polypeptide(L)'
;MSFAIIFIVLSTVFHFGEPFIYLIGKEDFISVKNIELARYSIEIYNQANFFALFIQSCVVTGFLLSSNKISCSYNEFVLYDREKKELKFLIGLGKILLILGLFSYYYYYSIQIQSILNGGVYSGIRDQNYGPEIVFKPFYHPGLFMLIIGYKKNLRIVKSLIVFGIVIELLTMLSGNRSSQILTIIVLFFIYYRIISNLSKKKVFIFAAILFVFSNVLYLISSIRNYGIVKESENISISTLLNIDGFISLLAQLGSNLNVVILSIRDVPLYTSFNYGWTYIVSLVSFVPNVGGILGEMPNQYAFLNYLNTDYPLGGSYIAELFFNFGWFSFPFAILIGFVLGKFNNLIEYTIINRLWISFSLYISVLSSLLWWIRDYFSSWILVYVWISIAIYSYKKLKVINKNI
;
A
#
# COMPACT_ATOMS: atom_id res chain seq x y z
N MET A 1 11.60 2.55 -14.23
CA MET A 1 10.98 1.63 -13.26
C MET A 1 9.49 1.63 -13.54
N SER A 2 8.90 0.49 -13.91
CA SER A 2 7.47 0.37 -14.23
C SER A 2 6.68 -0.02 -12.98
N PHE A 3 5.44 0.45 -12.86
CA PHE A 3 4.53 0.05 -11.79
C PHE A 3 4.32 -1.47 -11.76
N ALA A 4 4.15 -2.11 -12.93
CA ALA A 4 3.90 -3.54 -13.02
C ALA A 4 5.00 -4.36 -12.31
N ILE A 5 6.27 -4.00 -12.54
CA ILE A 5 7.42 -4.65 -11.90
C ILE A 5 7.37 -4.48 -10.38
N ILE A 6 7.06 -3.27 -9.90
CA ILE A 6 6.96 -2.99 -8.46
C ILE A 6 5.86 -3.84 -7.83
N PHE A 7 4.69 -3.89 -8.46
CA PHE A 7 3.55 -4.66 -7.98
C PHE A 7 3.88 -6.16 -7.89
N ILE A 8 4.47 -6.74 -8.93
CA ILE A 8 4.82 -8.18 -8.96
C ILE A 8 5.88 -8.51 -7.91
N VAL A 9 6.94 -7.70 -7.81
CA VAL A 9 8.01 -7.91 -6.82
C VAL A 9 7.45 -7.84 -5.41
N LEU A 10 6.62 -6.84 -5.11
CA LEU A 10 5.97 -6.75 -3.80
C LEU A 10 5.01 -7.92 -3.58
N SER A 11 4.18 -8.28 -4.56
CA SER A 11 3.27 -9.42 -4.44
C SER A 11 4.04 -10.70 -4.10
N THR A 12 5.21 -10.89 -4.71
CA THR A 12 6.09 -12.03 -4.44
C THR A 12 6.64 -11.97 -3.02
N VAL A 13 7.21 -10.84 -2.59
CA VAL A 13 7.78 -10.69 -1.24
C VAL A 13 6.72 -10.90 -0.16
N PHE A 14 5.51 -10.37 -0.36
CA PHE A 14 4.44 -10.47 0.64
C PHE A 14 3.84 -11.88 0.76
N HIS A 15 3.82 -12.67 -0.32
CA HIS A 15 3.24 -14.03 -0.31
C HIS A 15 4.28 -15.15 -0.18
N PHE A 16 5.55 -14.90 -0.48
CA PHE A 16 6.60 -15.93 -0.44
C PHE A 16 7.75 -15.59 0.51
N GLY A 17 7.62 -14.53 1.31
CA GLY A 17 8.64 -14.18 2.31
C GLY A 17 8.91 -15.29 3.34
N GLU A 18 7.88 -16.01 3.79
CA GLU A 18 8.04 -17.09 4.76
C GLU A 18 8.81 -18.31 4.21
N PRO A 19 8.49 -18.85 3.01
CA PRO A 19 9.33 -19.85 2.35
C PRO A 19 10.83 -19.48 2.27
N PHE A 20 11.16 -18.23 1.97
CA PHE A 20 12.56 -17.77 1.96
C PHE A 20 13.21 -17.82 3.35
N ILE A 21 12.43 -17.59 4.41
CA ILE A 21 12.93 -17.63 5.79
C ILE A 21 13.19 -19.08 6.25
N TYR A 22 12.34 -20.03 5.85
CA TYR A 22 12.60 -21.45 6.08
C TYR A 22 13.89 -21.90 5.38
N LEU A 23 14.13 -21.47 4.14
CA LEU A 23 15.34 -21.84 3.40
C LEU A 23 16.64 -21.39 4.09
N ILE A 24 16.62 -20.26 4.80
CA ILE A 24 17.78 -19.75 5.55
C ILE A 24 17.85 -20.26 7.00
N GLY A 25 16.93 -21.13 7.42
CA GLY A 25 16.90 -21.72 8.77
C GLY A 25 16.60 -20.74 9.90
N LYS A 26 15.84 -19.67 9.63
CA LYS A 26 15.53 -18.58 10.59
C LYS A 26 14.04 -18.54 10.95
N GLU A 27 13.44 -19.72 11.12
CA GLU A 27 12.00 -19.89 11.39
C GLU A 27 11.52 -19.27 12.71
N ASP A 28 12.42 -19.02 13.66
CA ASP A 28 12.12 -18.34 14.93
C ASP A 28 11.58 -16.91 14.76
N PHE A 29 11.80 -16.29 13.59
CA PHE A 29 11.31 -14.95 13.28
C PHE A 29 9.84 -14.93 12.82
N ILE A 30 9.25 -16.10 12.57
CA ILE A 30 7.89 -16.24 12.07
C ILE A 30 6.93 -16.32 13.27
N SER A 31 6.16 -15.25 13.48
CA SER A 31 5.22 -15.17 14.61
C SER A 31 4.02 -16.11 14.50
N VAL A 32 3.56 -16.40 13.28
CA VAL A 32 2.46 -17.33 13.00
C VAL A 32 2.89 -18.12 11.79
N LYS A 33 3.16 -19.42 11.97
CA LYS A 33 3.66 -20.26 10.87
C LYS A 33 2.52 -20.62 9.94
N ASN A 34 2.75 -20.50 8.64
CA ASN A 34 1.79 -20.92 7.60
C ASN A 34 1.28 -22.35 7.83
N ILE A 35 2.17 -23.26 8.24
CA ILE A 35 1.85 -24.68 8.47
C ILE A 35 0.92 -24.88 9.66
N GLU A 36 1.03 -24.05 10.71
CA GLU A 36 0.12 -24.10 11.87
C GLU A 36 -1.28 -23.65 11.45
N LEU A 37 -1.39 -22.60 10.64
CA LEU A 37 -2.67 -22.15 10.09
C LEU A 37 -3.30 -23.15 9.13
N ALA A 38 -2.47 -23.88 8.39
CA ALA A 38 -2.89 -25.02 7.59
C ALA A 38 -3.32 -26.23 8.44
N ARG A 39 -3.36 -26.11 9.79
CA ARG A 39 -3.62 -27.19 10.75
C ARG A 39 -2.67 -28.37 10.54
N TYR A 40 -1.41 -28.06 10.26
CA TYR A 40 -0.36 -29.03 9.94
C TYR A 40 -0.62 -29.88 8.68
N SER A 41 -1.57 -29.46 7.83
CA SER A 41 -1.78 -30.08 6.52
C SER A 41 -0.78 -29.56 5.49
N ILE A 42 0.17 -30.42 5.12
CA ILE A 42 1.10 -30.15 4.03
C ILE A 42 0.39 -29.96 2.69
N GLU A 43 -0.76 -30.62 2.51
CA GLU A 43 -1.57 -30.51 1.30
C GLU A 43 -2.13 -29.09 1.15
N ILE A 44 -2.77 -28.55 2.19
CA ILE A 44 -3.35 -27.19 2.16
C ILE A 44 -2.24 -26.16 1.96
N TYR A 45 -1.10 -26.33 2.65
CA TYR A 45 0.05 -25.46 2.49
C TYR A 45 0.57 -25.45 1.03
N ASN A 46 0.71 -26.62 0.41
CA ASN A 46 1.15 -26.73 -0.98
C ASN A 46 0.12 -26.18 -1.96
N GLN A 47 -1.17 -26.42 -1.72
CA GLN A 47 -2.26 -25.85 -2.53
C GLN A 47 -2.24 -24.32 -2.50
N ALA A 48 -2.01 -23.70 -1.33
CA ALA A 48 -1.92 -22.25 -1.19
C ALA A 48 -0.72 -21.67 -1.94
N ASN A 49 0.45 -22.30 -1.83
CA ASN A 49 1.63 -21.88 -2.59
C ASN A 49 1.40 -22.00 -4.10
N PHE A 50 0.88 -23.14 -4.55
CA PHE A 50 0.58 -23.38 -5.96
C PHE A 50 -0.44 -22.36 -6.51
N PHE A 51 -1.53 -22.15 -5.78
CA PHE A 51 -2.57 -21.19 -6.16
C PHE A 51 -2.00 -19.77 -6.23
N ALA A 52 -1.24 -19.33 -5.23
CA ALA A 52 -0.63 -18.01 -5.22
C ALA A 52 0.34 -17.78 -6.39
N LEU A 53 1.19 -18.77 -6.70
CA LEU A 53 2.11 -18.72 -7.85
C LEU A 53 1.34 -18.63 -9.17
N PHE A 54 0.27 -19.42 -9.31
CA PHE A 54 -0.53 -19.45 -10.53
C PHE A 54 -1.30 -18.15 -10.74
N ILE A 55 -1.88 -17.58 -9.67
CA ILE A 55 -2.55 -16.27 -9.71
C ILE A 55 -1.57 -15.16 -10.11
N GLN A 56 -0.36 -15.15 -9.53
CA GLN A 56 0.67 -14.17 -9.92
C GLN A 56 1.07 -14.33 -11.39
N SER A 57 1.19 -15.56 -11.90
CA SER A 57 1.46 -15.84 -13.31
C SER A 57 0.34 -15.35 -14.23
N CYS A 58 -0.92 -15.52 -13.81
CA CYS A 58 -2.09 -14.99 -14.52
C CYS A 58 -2.09 -13.45 -14.53
N VAL A 59 -1.75 -12.81 -13.42
CA VAL A 59 -1.62 -11.35 -13.33
C VAL A 59 -0.52 -10.84 -14.27
N VAL A 60 0.64 -11.50 -14.31
CA VAL A 60 1.72 -11.18 -15.27
C VAL A 60 1.22 -11.29 -16.71
N THR A 61 0.46 -12.35 -17.02
CA THR A 61 -0.15 -12.53 -18.35
C THR A 61 -1.08 -11.36 -18.70
N GLY A 62 -1.94 -10.96 -17.77
CA GLY A 62 -2.80 -9.77 -17.93
C GLY A 62 -2.01 -8.49 -18.19
N PHE A 63 -0.92 -8.27 -17.44
CA PHE A 63 -0.03 -7.13 -17.66
C PHE A 63 0.51 -7.10 -19.10
N LEU A 64 1.00 -8.23 -19.60
CA LEU A 64 1.54 -8.35 -20.95
C LEU A 64 0.46 -8.07 -22.01
N LEU A 65 -0.75 -8.60 -21.84
CA LEU A 65 -1.88 -8.37 -22.76
C LEU A 65 -2.31 -6.89 -22.84
N SER A 66 -2.09 -6.13 -21.77
CA SER A 66 -2.41 -4.71 -21.75
C SER A 66 -1.36 -3.83 -22.43
N SER A 67 -0.17 -4.36 -22.72
CA SER A 67 0.98 -3.58 -23.14
C SER A 67 0.74 -2.91 -24.50
N ASN A 68 0.77 -1.58 -24.49
CA ASN A 68 0.51 -0.77 -25.67
C ASN A 68 1.72 0.15 -25.93
N LYS A 69 2.00 0.45 -27.20
CA LYS A 69 2.92 1.53 -27.56
C LYS A 69 2.28 2.86 -27.17
N ILE A 70 3.03 3.68 -26.43
CA ILE A 70 2.58 5.00 -25.96
C ILE A 70 3.33 6.06 -26.74
N SER A 71 2.60 7.00 -27.33
CA SER A 71 3.15 8.09 -28.12
C SER A 71 2.82 9.46 -27.52
N CYS A 72 3.66 10.45 -27.85
CA CYS A 72 3.36 11.84 -27.54
C CYS A 72 2.31 12.36 -28.53
N SER A 73 1.25 12.97 -28.00
CA SER A 73 0.09 13.43 -28.78
C SER A 73 0.06 14.94 -29.01
N TYR A 74 1.04 15.70 -28.48
CA TYR A 74 1.03 17.17 -28.51
C TYR A 74 2.41 17.75 -28.87
N ASN A 75 2.39 18.92 -29.51
CA ASN A 75 3.60 19.70 -29.79
C ASN A 75 4.19 20.34 -28.52
N GLU A 76 5.51 20.54 -28.47
CA GLU A 76 6.24 21.03 -27.29
C GLU A 76 5.73 22.37 -26.74
N PHE A 77 5.39 23.31 -27.61
CA PHE A 77 4.90 24.63 -27.19
C PHE A 77 3.58 24.53 -26.38
N VAL A 78 2.63 23.72 -26.87
CA VAL A 78 1.35 23.47 -26.21
C VAL A 78 1.55 22.75 -24.87
N LEU A 79 2.49 21.81 -24.82
CA LEU A 79 2.86 21.11 -23.59
C LEU A 79 3.40 22.07 -22.52
N TYR A 80 4.24 23.04 -22.91
CA TYR A 80 4.86 23.96 -21.96
C TYR A 80 3.88 24.90 -21.25
N ASP A 81 2.95 25.54 -21.99
CA ASP A 81 1.97 26.45 -21.39
C ASP A 81 0.97 25.69 -20.49
N ARG A 82 0.49 24.52 -20.96
CA ARG A 82 -0.37 23.63 -20.17
C ARG A 82 0.31 23.21 -18.87
N GLU A 83 1.55 22.72 -18.97
CA GLU A 83 2.34 22.27 -17.84
C GLU A 83 2.45 23.36 -16.77
N LYS A 84 2.73 24.61 -17.15
CA LYS A 84 2.83 25.72 -16.19
C LYS A 84 1.51 25.94 -15.42
N LYS A 85 0.37 25.87 -16.11
CA LYS A 85 -0.97 26.03 -15.49
C LYS A 85 -1.29 24.87 -14.55
N GLU A 86 -1.03 23.64 -14.97
CA GLU A 86 -1.28 22.44 -14.17
C GLU A 86 -0.41 22.38 -12.90
N LEU A 87 0.88 22.72 -13.00
CA LEU A 87 1.77 22.75 -11.83
C LEU A 87 1.29 23.77 -10.77
N LYS A 88 0.84 24.97 -11.20
CA LYS A 88 0.24 25.96 -10.29
C LYS A 88 -1.05 25.47 -9.66
N PHE A 89 -1.86 24.73 -10.41
CA PHE A 89 -3.08 24.11 -9.89
C PHE A 89 -2.74 23.11 -8.78
N LEU A 90 -1.78 22.22 -9.04
CA LEU A 90 -1.34 21.19 -8.09
C LEU A 90 -0.73 21.77 -6.82
N ILE A 91 0.05 22.85 -6.91
CA ILE A 91 0.58 23.52 -5.71
C ILE A 91 -0.57 24.02 -4.83
N GLY A 92 -1.58 24.66 -5.43
CA GLY A 92 -2.72 25.20 -4.69
C GLY A 92 -3.55 24.11 -4.01
N LEU A 93 -3.96 23.09 -4.77
CA LEU A 93 -4.74 21.97 -4.24
C LEU A 93 -3.94 21.15 -3.23
N GLY A 94 -2.67 20.85 -3.55
CA GLY A 94 -1.79 20.06 -2.71
C GLY A 94 -1.56 20.68 -1.33
N LYS A 95 -1.47 22.01 -1.22
CA LYS A 95 -1.41 22.69 0.09
C LYS A 95 -2.67 22.47 0.92
N ILE A 96 -3.84 22.63 0.29
CA ILE A 96 -5.14 22.44 0.96
C ILE A 96 -5.26 21.00 1.46
N LEU A 97 -5.04 20.03 0.58
CA LEU A 97 -5.13 18.60 0.92
C LEU A 97 -4.09 18.19 1.96
N LEU A 98 -2.86 18.69 1.86
CA LEU A 98 -1.82 18.39 2.85
C LEU A 98 -2.19 18.94 4.23
N ILE A 99 -2.71 20.17 4.33
CA ILE A 99 -3.10 20.77 5.61
C ILE A 99 -4.26 19.98 6.23
N LEU A 100 -5.31 19.70 5.46
CA LEU A 100 -6.47 18.93 5.92
C LEU A 100 -6.06 17.50 6.33
N GLY A 101 -5.22 16.87 5.51
CA GLY A 101 -4.79 15.49 5.72
C GLY A 101 -3.77 15.31 6.83
N LEU A 102 -2.79 16.22 6.97
CA LEU A 102 -1.66 16.06 7.90
C LEU A 102 -2.14 16.00 9.37
N PHE A 103 -3.04 16.90 9.76
CA PHE A 103 -3.59 16.90 11.12
C PHE A 103 -4.30 15.58 11.42
N SER A 104 -5.19 15.17 10.51
CA SER A 104 -5.95 13.93 10.60
C SER A 104 -5.06 12.68 10.63
N TYR A 105 -4.03 12.66 9.79
CA TYR A 105 -3.07 11.57 9.67
C TYR A 105 -2.27 11.41 10.95
N TYR A 106 -1.73 12.51 11.49
CA TYR A 106 -0.99 12.49 12.74
C TYR A 106 -1.86 12.08 13.93
N TYR A 107 -3.06 12.65 14.05
CA TYR A 107 -4.00 12.33 15.12
C TYR A 107 -4.33 10.83 15.13
N TYR A 108 -4.71 10.27 13.98
CA TYR A 108 -5.00 8.84 13.82
C TYR A 108 -3.84 7.94 14.30
N TYR A 109 -2.62 8.21 13.85
CA TYR A 109 -1.47 7.40 14.25
C TYR A 109 -1.03 7.65 15.69
N SER A 110 -1.25 8.84 16.24
CA SER A 110 -0.95 9.14 17.65
C SER A 110 -1.81 8.29 18.60
N ILE A 111 -3.10 8.10 18.28
CA ILE A 111 -4.00 7.22 19.03
C ILE A 111 -3.51 5.77 18.96
N GLN A 112 -3.10 5.30 17.77
CA GLN A 112 -2.57 3.93 17.63
C GLN A 112 -1.29 3.72 18.42
N ILE A 113 -0.37 4.68 18.39
CA ILE A 113 0.87 4.61 19.17
C ILE A 113 0.54 4.57 20.67
N GLN A 114 -0.37 5.43 21.16
CA GLN A 114 -0.80 5.42 22.56
C GLN A 114 -1.46 4.08 22.95
N SER A 115 -2.32 3.54 22.09
CA SER A 115 -2.95 2.23 22.32
C SER A 115 -1.90 1.13 22.48
N ILE A 116 -0.89 1.11 21.62
CA ILE A 116 0.21 0.13 21.68
C ILE A 116 1.08 0.34 22.92
N LEU A 117 1.37 1.59 23.30
CA LEU A 117 2.12 1.91 24.52
C LEU A 117 1.39 1.47 25.79
N ASN A 118 0.05 1.50 25.79
CA ASN A 118 -0.79 1.05 26.89
C ASN A 118 -1.02 -0.48 26.90
N GLY A 119 -0.27 -1.25 26.11
CA GLY A 119 -0.38 -2.70 26.03
C GLY A 119 -1.52 -3.20 25.14
N GLY A 120 -2.17 -2.32 24.37
CA GLY A 120 -3.16 -2.70 23.36
C GLY A 120 -2.52 -3.45 22.19
N VAL A 121 -3.27 -4.41 21.64
CA VAL A 121 -2.89 -5.10 20.40
C VAL A 121 -3.32 -4.25 19.20
N TYR A 122 -2.53 -4.26 18.14
CA TYR A 122 -2.92 -3.66 16.86
C TYR A 122 -4.20 -4.33 16.34
N SER A 123 -5.34 -3.66 16.53
CA SER A 123 -6.61 -4.07 15.92
C SER A 123 -6.70 -3.45 14.52
N GLY A 124 -6.13 -4.14 13.53
CA GLY A 124 -6.33 -3.76 12.13
C GLY A 124 -7.81 -3.88 11.78
N ILE A 125 -8.43 -2.77 11.31
CA ILE A 125 -9.76 -2.56 10.69
C ILE A 125 -11.01 -3.20 11.33
N ARG A 126 -10.91 -4.28 12.11
CA ARG A 126 -12.01 -5.17 12.46
C ARG A 126 -13.04 -4.57 13.42
N ASP A 127 -12.68 -3.60 14.27
CA ASP A 127 -13.61 -3.10 15.31
C ASP A 127 -13.39 -1.64 15.71
N GLN A 128 -13.40 -0.69 14.76
CA GLN A 128 -13.30 0.72 15.14
C GLN A 128 -14.42 1.55 14.51
N ASN A 129 -15.34 2.02 15.39
CA ASN A 129 -16.17 3.17 15.12
C ASN A 129 -15.24 4.37 14.89
N TYR A 130 -15.02 4.66 13.62
CA TYR A 130 -14.08 5.68 13.21
C TYR A 130 -14.70 7.07 13.35
N GLY A 131 -13.94 7.97 13.97
CA GLY A 131 -14.31 9.38 14.08
C GLY A 131 -14.09 10.14 12.76
N PRO A 132 -14.31 11.47 12.76
CA PRO A 132 -14.16 12.31 11.58
C PRO A 132 -12.74 12.31 11.00
N GLU A 133 -11.73 11.89 11.77
CA GLU A 133 -10.33 11.82 11.34
C GLU A 133 -10.08 10.88 10.16
N ILE A 134 -10.97 9.91 9.91
CA ILE A 134 -10.81 9.01 8.76
C ILE A 134 -11.27 9.61 7.45
N VAL A 135 -12.08 10.66 7.48
CA VAL A 135 -12.49 11.37 6.27
C VAL A 135 -11.31 12.09 5.64
N PHE A 136 -10.48 12.74 6.46
CA PHE A 136 -9.42 13.61 5.95
C PHE A 136 -8.05 12.92 5.88
N LYS A 137 -7.80 11.86 6.65
CA LYS A 137 -6.54 11.10 6.61
C LYS A 137 -6.08 10.73 5.18
N PRO A 138 -6.97 10.24 4.28
CA PRO A 138 -6.58 9.88 2.91
C PRO A 138 -6.05 11.05 2.07
N PHE A 139 -6.23 12.32 2.49
CA PHE A 139 -5.74 13.49 1.76
C PHE A 139 -4.25 13.80 2.01
N TYR A 140 -3.63 13.20 3.03
CA TYR A 140 -2.23 13.46 3.35
C TYR A 140 -1.28 13.06 2.20
N HIS A 141 -1.29 11.80 1.77
CA HIS A 141 -0.39 11.33 0.70
C HIS A 141 -0.65 12.03 -0.63
N PRO A 142 -1.91 12.17 -1.11
CA PRO A 142 -2.22 12.90 -2.34
C PRO A 142 -1.78 14.36 -2.28
N GLY A 143 -2.01 15.05 -1.16
CA GLY A 143 -1.55 16.44 -0.96
C GLY A 143 -0.03 16.56 -1.07
N LEU A 144 0.71 15.66 -0.41
CA LEU A 144 2.16 15.58 -0.49
C LEU A 144 2.65 15.30 -1.92
N PHE A 145 2.07 14.32 -2.60
CA PHE A 145 2.42 13.96 -3.98
C PHE A 145 2.17 15.11 -4.94
N MET A 146 1.02 15.78 -4.84
CA MET A 146 0.68 16.95 -5.65
C MET A 146 1.68 18.10 -5.45
N LEU A 147 2.16 18.32 -4.23
CA LEU A 147 3.18 19.34 -3.96
C LEU A 147 4.54 18.98 -4.55
N ILE A 148 4.96 17.72 -4.41
CA ILE A 148 6.21 17.21 -5.00
C ILE A 148 6.18 17.40 -6.53
N ILE A 149 5.07 17.03 -7.17
CA ILE A 149 4.88 17.21 -8.62
C ILE A 149 4.84 18.69 -8.98
N GLY A 150 4.04 19.48 -8.25
CA GLY A 150 3.86 20.92 -8.50
C GLY A 150 5.16 21.71 -8.39
N TYR A 151 6.02 21.37 -7.44
CA TYR A 151 7.33 21.98 -7.23
C TYR A 151 8.47 21.29 -7.98
N LYS A 152 8.22 20.38 -8.94
CA LYS A 152 9.27 19.61 -9.64
C LYS A 152 10.41 20.44 -10.24
N LYS A 153 10.17 21.72 -10.58
CA LYS A 153 11.20 22.66 -11.10
C LYS A 153 12.12 23.21 -10.00
N ASN A 154 11.70 23.18 -8.74
CA ASN A 154 12.47 23.62 -7.58
C ASN A 154 12.94 22.42 -6.75
N LEU A 155 14.13 21.91 -7.09
CA LEU A 155 14.70 20.70 -6.48
C LEU A 155 14.89 20.81 -4.95
N ARG A 156 15.13 22.00 -4.41
CA ARG A 156 15.33 22.19 -2.96
C ARG A 156 14.03 21.91 -2.21
N ILE A 157 12.91 22.49 -2.68
CA ILE A 157 11.60 22.28 -2.08
C ILE A 157 11.20 20.81 -2.19
N VAL A 158 11.38 20.19 -3.36
CA VAL A 158 11.02 18.79 -3.54
C VAL A 158 11.80 17.86 -2.63
N LYS A 159 13.13 18.03 -2.53
CA LYS A 159 13.94 17.22 -1.61
C LYS A 159 13.48 17.40 -0.17
N SER A 160 13.17 18.63 0.24
CA SER A 160 12.62 18.91 1.57
C SER A 160 11.28 18.19 1.81
N LEU A 161 10.36 18.25 0.85
CA LEU A 161 9.06 17.56 0.94
C LEU A 161 9.20 16.04 0.99
N ILE A 162 10.13 15.46 0.24
CA ILE A 162 10.40 14.01 0.27
C ILE A 162 10.98 13.60 1.63
N VAL A 163 11.97 14.35 2.14
CA VAL A 163 12.55 14.09 3.46
C VAL A 163 11.48 14.22 4.54
N PHE A 164 10.66 15.27 4.48
CA PHE A 164 9.52 15.46 5.37
C PHE A 164 8.56 14.27 5.33
N GLY A 165 8.15 13.84 4.13
CA GLY A 165 7.29 12.67 3.95
C GLY A 165 7.89 11.40 4.54
N ILE A 166 9.17 11.11 4.22
CA ILE A 166 9.87 9.94 4.75
C ILE A 166 9.91 9.99 6.27
N VAL A 167 10.29 11.11 6.88
CA VAL A 167 10.36 11.23 8.36
C VAL A 167 8.99 10.97 8.99
N ILE A 168 7.91 11.53 8.45
CA ILE A 168 6.56 11.27 8.94
C ILE A 168 6.20 9.77 8.81
N GLU A 169 6.44 9.15 7.66
CA GLU A 169 6.19 7.72 7.47
C GLU A 169 6.96 6.87 8.48
N LEU A 170 8.27 7.13 8.66
CA LEU A 170 9.12 6.44 9.63
C LEU A 170 8.61 6.61 11.07
N LEU A 171 8.15 7.80 11.46
CA LEU A 171 7.54 8.02 12.77
C LEU A 171 6.24 7.23 12.94
N THR A 172 5.39 7.21 11.91
CA THR A 172 4.13 6.45 11.96
C THR A 172 4.35 4.94 11.95
N MET A 173 5.52 4.42 11.57
CA MET A 173 5.85 2.99 11.72
C MET A 173 5.86 2.54 13.20
N LEU A 174 6.00 3.46 14.15
CA LEU A 174 5.87 3.17 15.58
C LEU A 174 4.46 2.70 15.96
N SER A 175 3.45 3.01 15.13
CA SER A 175 2.08 2.48 15.27
C SER A 175 1.95 0.99 14.93
N GLY A 176 3.03 0.33 14.53
CA GLY A 176 3.02 -1.07 14.10
C GLY A 176 2.64 -1.30 12.63
N ASN A 177 2.09 -0.32 11.91
CA ASN A 177 1.66 -0.48 10.51
C ASN A 177 2.80 -0.38 9.46
N ARG A 178 3.96 -0.99 9.75
CA ARG A 178 5.22 -0.79 9.01
C ARG A 178 5.09 -1.00 7.50
N SER A 179 4.33 -2.01 7.10
CA SER A 179 4.19 -2.39 5.70
C SER A 179 3.52 -1.30 4.86
N SER A 180 2.50 -0.60 5.38
CA SER A 180 1.85 0.46 4.59
C SER A 180 2.78 1.64 4.38
N GLN A 181 3.56 2.01 5.40
CA GLN A 181 4.51 3.12 5.34
C GLN A 181 5.68 2.83 4.39
N ILE A 182 6.18 1.59 4.36
CA ILE A 182 7.20 1.18 3.38
C ILE A 182 6.68 1.36 1.96
N LEU A 183 5.44 0.97 1.68
CA LEU A 183 4.84 1.17 0.35
C LEU A 183 4.73 2.65 -0.03
N THR A 184 4.29 3.51 0.90
CA THR A 184 4.25 4.95 0.66
C THR A 184 5.64 5.50 0.34
N ILE A 185 6.68 5.08 1.07
CA ILE A 185 8.07 5.48 0.80
C ILE A 185 8.51 5.03 -0.60
N ILE A 186 8.14 3.81 -1.02
CA ILE A 186 8.39 3.33 -2.39
C ILE A 186 7.70 4.23 -3.43
N VAL A 187 6.46 4.67 -3.18
CA VAL A 187 5.75 5.62 -4.07
C VAL A 187 6.44 6.98 -4.11
N LEU A 188 6.92 7.52 -2.99
CA LEU A 188 7.69 8.76 -2.97
C LEU A 188 8.96 8.66 -3.83
N PHE A 189 9.68 7.54 -3.72
CA PHE A 189 10.83 7.29 -4.59
C PHE A 189 10.44 7.13 -6.05
N PHE A 190 9.34 6.43 -6.34
CA PHE A 190 8.83 6.31 -7.70
C PHE A 190 8.58 7.68 -8.32
N ILE A 191 7.89 8.59 -7.62
CA ILE A 191 7.65 9.97 -8.08
C ILE A 191 8.98 10.68 -8.36
N TYR A 192 9.89 10.65 -7.40
CA TYR A 192 11.18 11.33 -7.50
C TYR A 192 12.01 10.85 -8.69
N TYR A 193 12.08 9.53 -8.90
CA TYR A 193 12.90 8.95 -9.95
C TYR A 193 12.25 8.91 -11.33
N ARG A 194 10.92 9.07 -11.41
CA ARG A 194 10.21 9.14 -12.69
C ARG A 194 10.11 10.56 -13.23
N ILE A 195 10.05 11.57 -12.35
CA ILE A 195 9.78 12.96 -12.77
C ILE A 195 11.02 13.85 -12.65
N ILE A 196 11.90 13.59 -11.68
CA ILE A 196 12.87 14.59 -11.23
C ILE A 196 14.32 14.17 -11.50
N SER A 197 14.70 12.94 -11.16
CA SER A 197 16.07 12.50 -11.31
C SER A 197 16.16 11.09 -11.85
N ASN A 198 17.28 10.74 -12.48
CA ASN A 198 17.53 9.37 -12.90
C ASN A 198 18.03 8.53 -11.72
N LEU A 199 17.52 7.30 -11.66
CA LEU A 199 17.94 6.27 -10.69
C LEU A 199 19.33 5.78 -11.08
N SER A 200 20.34 6.03 -10.24
CA SER A 200 21.66 5.42 -10.41
C SER A 200 21.82 4.23 -9.47
N LYS A 201 22.57 3.19 -9.90
CA LYS A 201 22.82 1.99 -9.09
C LYS A 201 23.38 2.33 -7.69
N LYS A 202 24.25 3.35 -7.61
CA LYS A 202 24.80 3.86 -6.34
C LYS A 202 23.72 4.35 -5.38
N LYS A 203 22.72 5.09 -5.88
CA LYS A 203 21.63 5.60 -5.04
C LYS A 203 20.74 4.47 -4.53
N VAL A 204 20.43 3.48 -5.38
CA VAL A 204 19.67 2.29 -4.97
C VAL A 204 20.36 1.58 -3.82
N PHE A 205 21.68 1.40 -3.93
CA PHE A 205 22.48 0.77 -2.87
C PHE A 205 22.46 1.57 -1.56
N ILE A 206 22.61 2.90 -1.62
CA ILE A 206 22.51 3.77 -0.43
C ILE A 206 21.14 3.65 0.23
N PHE A 207 20.06 3.64 -0.55
CA PHE A 207 18.70 3.49 0.00
C PHE A 207 18.47 2.11 0.61
N ALA A 208 18.97 1.04 -0.02
CA ALA A 208 18.90 -0.30 0.55
C ALA A 208 19.65 -0.38 1.89
N ALA A 209 20.83 0.25 1.98
CA ALA A 209 21.59 0.31 3.23
C ALA A 209 20.84 1.09 4.34
N ILE A 210 20.22 2.23 4.01
CA ILE A 210 19.41 2.99 4.96
C ILE A 210 18.22 2.17 5.45
N LEU A 211 17.50 1.51 4.53
CA LEU A 211 16.35 0.67 4.87
C LEU A 211 16.75 -0.53 5.74
N PHE A 212 17.91 -1.13 5.47
CA PHE A 212 18.49 -2.19 6.29
C PHE A 212 18.77 -1.70 7.73
N VAL A 213 19.52 -0.61 7.90
CA VAL A 213 19.80 -0.04 9.23
C VAL A 213 18.51 0.32 9.96
N PHE A 214 17.56 0.94 9.26
CA PHE A 214 16.29 1.32 9.87
C PHE A 214 15.44 0.11 10.29
N SER A 215 15.44 -0.97 9.51
CA SER A 215 14.76 -2.21 9.87
C SER A 215 15.30 -2.81 11.18
N ASN A 216 16.60 -2.72 11.41
CA ASN A 216 17.22 -3.14 12.67
C ASN A 216 16.85 -2.24 13.85
N VAL A 217 16.74 -0.92 13.64
CA VAL A 217 16.24 0.00 14.68
C VAL A 217 14.80 -0.35 15.08
N LEU A 218 13.92 -0.62 14.11
CA LEU A 218 12.55 -1.03 14.39
C LEU A 218 12.46 -2.39 15.09
N TYR A 219 13.36 -3.31 14.75
CA TYR A 219 13.46 -4.60 15.41
C TYR A 219 13.85 -4.42 16.89
N LEU A 220 14.89 -3.63 17.18
CA LEU A 220 15.30 -3.32 18.55
C LEU A 220 14.15 -2.70 19.36
N ILE A 221 13.42 -1.73 18.80
CA ILE A 221 12.25 -1.14 19.47
C ILE A 221 11.19 -2.21 19.78
N SER A 222 10.99 -3.16 18.88
CA SER A 222 10.06 -4.27 19.09
C SER A 222 10.54 -5.24 20.17
N SER A 223 11.84 -5.55 20.20
CA SER A 223 12.44 -6.48 21.16
C SER A 223 12.45 -5.90 22.57
N ILE A 224 12.83 -4.63 22.73
CA ILE A 224 12.76 -3.90 24.00
C ILE A 224 11.33 -3.93 24.56
N ARG A 225 10.32 -3.77 23.70
CA ARG A 225 8.91 -3.82 24.09
C ARG A 225 8.49 -5.22 24.55
N ASN A 226 8.92 -6.26 23.86
CA ASN A 226 8.48 -7.63 24.12
C ASN A 226 9.22 -8.29 25.30
N TYR A 227 10.49 -7.95 25.52
CA TYR A 227 11.36 -8.61 26.50
C TYR A 227 11.78 -7.71 27.69
N GLY A 228 11.46 -6.41 27.64
CA GLY A 228 11.78 -5.43 28.68
C GLY A 228 13.23 -4.91 28.61
N ILE A 229 13.45 -3.70 29.12
CA ILE A 229 14.73 -2.96 29.04
C ILE A 229 15.89 -3.71 29.74
N VAL A 230 15.59 -4.50 30.77
CA VAL A 230 16.57 -5.09 31.70
C VAL A 230 17.40 -6.23 31.08
N LYS A 231 16.93 -6.90 30.01
CA LYS A 231 17.68 -7.99 29.35
C LYS A 231 18.51 -7.56 28.15
N GLU A 232 18.21 -6.42 27.51
CA GLU A 232 18.91 -5.96 26.31
C GLU A 232 19.93 -4.84 26.57
N SER A 233 19.84 -4.12 27.69
CA SER A 233 20.73 -2.97 27.97
C SER A 233 22.23 -3.31 28.05
N GLU A 234 22.58 -4.58 28.28
CA GLU A 234 23.97 -5.04 28.34
C GLU A 234 24.58 -5.40 26.96
N ASN A 235 23.77 -5.50 25.88
CA ASN A 235 24.22 -5.99 24.57
C ASN A 235 23.92 -5.07 23.37
N ILE A 236 23.34 -3.88 23.58
CA ILE A 236 23.14 -2.90 22.48
C ILE A 236 24.49 -2.31 22.07
N SER A 237 25.17 -3.01 21.17
CA SER A 237 26.41 -2.57 20.51
C SER A 237 26.13 -2.24 19.04
N ILE A 238 27.05 -1.53 18.37
CA ILE A 238 26.96 -1.27 16.91
C ILE A 238 26.76 -2.57 16.12
N SER A 239 27.25 -3.71 16.63
CA SER A 239 27.06 -5.03 16.02
C SER A 239 25.59 -5.45 15.93
N THR A 240 24.74 -5.03 16.88
CA THR A 240 23.28 -5.30 16.84
C THR A 240 22.57 -4.54 15.73
N LEU A 241 23.03 -3.32 15.41
CA LEU A 241 22.48 -2.52 14.30
C LEU A 241 22.90 -3.04 12.91
N LEU A 242 24.01 -3.77 12.84
CA LEU A 242 24.52 -4.40 11.62
C LEU A 242 24.07 -5.86 11.48
N ASN A 243 23.37 -6.42 12.46
CA ASN A 243 22.82 -7.76 12.37
C ASN A 243 21.73 -7.81 11.28
N ILE A 244 21.57 -8.98 10.65
CA ILE A 244 20.55 -9.22 9.62
C ILE A 244 19.17 -9.49 10.21
N ASP A 245 19.10 -9.79 11.52
CA ASP A 245 17.88 -10.22 12.21
C ASP A 245 16.71 -9.22 12.07
N GLY A 246 16.95 -7.90 12.09
CA GLY A 246 15.88 -6.92 11.88
C GLY A 246 15.34 -6.90 10.46
N PHE A 247 16.20 -7.15 9.46
CA PHE A 247 15.76 -7.33 8.08
C PHE A 247 14.99 -8.64 7.88
N ILE A 248 15.43 -9.73 8.52
CA ILE A 248 14.72 -11.01 8.51
C ILE A 248 13.34 -10.87 9.18
N SER A 249 13.27 -10.18 10.32
CA SER A 249 12.01 -9.87 11.00
C SER A 249 11.05 -9.07 10.11
N LEU A 250 11.58 -8.09 9.37
CA LEU A 250 10.79 -7.32 8.40
C LEU A 250 10.30 -8.21 7.25
N LEU A 251 11.16 -9.08 6.70
CA LEU A 251 10.74 -10.06 5.70
C LEU A 251 9.67 -11.03 6.22
N ALA A 252 9.76 -11.46 7.48
CA ALA A 252 8.78 -12.34 8.11
C ALA A 252 7.42 -11.63 8.21
N GLN A 253 7.43 -10.37 8.60
CA GLN A 253 6.22 -9.55 8.71
C GLN A 253 5.58 -9.27 7.35
N LEU A 254 6.39 -9.03 6.31
CA LEU A 254 5.89 -8.83 4.96
C LEU A 254 5.36 -10.14 4.37
N GLY A 255 6.09 -11.26 4.57
CA GLY A 255 5.79 -12.59 4.03
C GLY A 255 4.58 -13.32 4.62
N SER A 256 3.90 -12.70 5.59
CA SER A 256 2.77 -13.30 6.30
C SER A 256 1.45 -13.28 5.52
N ASN A 257 1.37 -12.67 4.34
CA ASN A 257 0.09 -12.61 3.60
C ASN A 257 -0.35 -13.97 3.04
N LEU A 258 0.58 -14.94 2.89
CA LEU A 258 0.21 -16.29 2.48
C LEU A 258 -0.71 -16.98 3.50
N ASN A 259 -0.60 -16.60 4.79
CA ASN A 259 -1.47 -17.08 5.86
C ASN A 259 -2.95 -16.96 5.47
N VAL A 260 -3.33 -15.84 4.83
CA VAL A 260 -4.72 -15.54 4.47
C VAL A 260 -5.17 -16.38 3.27
N VAL A 261 -4.27 -16.70 2.35
CA VAL A 261 -4.52 -17.62 1.23
C VAL A 261 -4.77 -19.03 1.77
N ILE A 262 -3.95 -19.48 2.72
CA ILE A 262 -4.10 -20.77 3.41
C ILE A 262 -5.46 -20.84 4.11
N LEU A 263 -5.82 -19.82 4.87
CA LEU A 263 -7.12 -19.76 5.54
C LEU A 263 -8.28 -19.80 4.54
N SER A 264 -8.15 -19.11 3.41
CA SER A 264 -9.20 -19.11 2.37
C SER A 264 -9.37 -20.51 1.75
N ILE A 265 -8.29 -21.21 1.45
CA ILE A 265 -8.34 -22.58 0.92
C ILE A 265 -8.85 -23.58 1.95
N ARG A 266 -8.43 -23.43 3.21
CA ARG A 266 -8.85 -24.29 4.31
C ARG A 266 -10.33 -24.12 4.63
N ASP A 267 -10.82 -22.88 4.64
CA ASP A 267 -12.16 -22.58 5.15
C ASP A 267 -13.22 -22.48 4.05
N VAL A 268 -12.84 -22.26 2.79
CA VAL A 268 -13.78 -22.17 1.66
C VAL A 268 -13.53 -23.35 0.69
N PRO A 269 -14.54 -24.16 0.36
CA PRO A 269 -15.95 -24.02 0.71
C PRO A 269 -16.38 -24.73 2.01
N LEU A 270 -15.45 -25.26 2.82
CA LEU A 270 -15.77 -26.19 3.92
C LEU A 270 -16.63 -25.57 5.04
N TYR A 271 -16.33 -24.35 5.46
CA TYR A 271 -17.04 -23.63 6.52
C TYR A 271 -17.85 -22.45 6.00
N THR A 272 -17.44 -21.86 4.88
CA THR A 272 -18.13 -20.73 4.23
C THR A 272 -18.22 -20.99 2.73
N SER A 273 -19.37 -20.72 2.11
CA SER A 273 -19.53 -20.81 0.65
C SER A 273 -18.73 -19.73 -0.09
N PHE A 274 -18.40 -19.98 -1.36
CA PHE A 274 -17.87 -18.94 -2.23
C PHE A 274 -18.79 -17.72 -2.29
N ASN A 275 -18.21 -16.52 -2.38
CA ASN A 275 -18.98 -15.27 -2.36
C ASN A 275 -19.27 -14.69 -3.77
N TYR A 276 -18.86 -15.40 -4.83
CA TYR A 276 -19.21 -15.14 -6.23
C TYR A 276 -18.99 -13.70 -6.72
N GLY A 277 -17.99 -13.01 -6.16
CA GLY A 277 -17.61 -11.65 -6.55
C GLY A 277 -18.30 -10.56 -5.74
N TRP A 278 -19.12 -10.89 -4.75
CA TRP A 278 -19.86 -9.92 -3.95
C TRP A 278 -18.95 -8.93 -3.23
N THR A 279 -17.76 -9.36 -2.77
CA THR A 279 -16.81 -8.44 -2.11
C THR A 279 -16.38 -7.31 -3.05
N TYR A 280 -16.19 -7.61 -4.33
CA TYR A 280 -15.84 -6.61 -5.36
C TYR A 280 -17.02 -5.67 -5.66
N ILE A 281 -18.24 -6.20 -5.74
CA ILE A 281 -19.46 -5.39 -6.00
C ILE A 281 -19.70 -4.41 -4.85
N VAL A 282 -19.71 -4.90 -3.61
CA VAL A 282 -19.91 -4.04 -2.43
C VAL A 282 -18.80 -2.99 -2.32
N SER A 283 -17.56 -3.37 -2.60
CA SER A 283 -16.42 -2.44 -2.61
C SER A 283 -16.59 -1.28 -3.60
N LEU A 284 -17.20 -1.51 -4.78
CA LEU A 284 -17.48 -0.47 -5.77
C LEU A 284 -18.51 0.56 -5.29
N VAL A 285 -19.46 0.13 -4.45
CA VAL A 285 -20.50 1.01 -3.88
C VAL A 285 -20.03 1.67 -2.58
N SER A 286 -19.02 1.11 -1.91
CA SER A 286 -18.46 1.58 -0.64
C SER A 286 -17.49 2.77 -0.77
N PHE A 287 -17.81 3.74 -1.63
CA PHE A 287 -16.97 4.94 -1.82
C PHE A 287 -17.18 6.00 -0.73
N VAL A 288 -18.22 5.87 0.09
CA VAL A 288 -18.50 6.77 1.23
C VAL A 288 -17.74 6.25 2.47
N PRO A 289 -16.98 7.08 3.20
CA PRO A 289 -16.32 6.63 4.43
C PRO A 289 -17.37 6.27 5.50
N ASN A 290 -17.16 5.17 6.23
CA ASN A 290 -18.06 4.76 7.31
C ASN A 290 -17.86 5.61 8.58
N VAL A 291 -18.22 6.88 8.52
CA VAL A 291 -18.15 7.81 9.66
C VAL A 291 -19.39 7.63 10.52
N GLY A 292 -19.22 7.40 11.81
CA GLY A 292 -20.36 7.27 12.74
C GLY A 292 -21.33 6.14 12.40
N GLY A 293 -20.88 5.11 11.66
CA GLY A 293 -21.70 3.94 11.32
C GLY A 293 -22.67 4.14 10.15
N ILE A 294 -22.53 5.21 9.34
CA ILE A 294 -23.43 5.49 8.19
C ILE A 294 -23.57 4.32 7.23
N LEU A 295 -22.50 3.53 7.03
CA LEU A 295 -22.53 2.36 6.14
C LEU A 295 -23.06 1.09 6.81
N GLY A 296 -23.41 1.14 8.10
CA GLY A 296 -23.85 -0.02 8.87
C GLY A 296 -22.87 -1.19 8.74
N GLU A 297 -23.37 -2.34 8.30
CA GLU A 297 -22.59 -3.57 8.14
C GLU A 297 -21.89 -3.70 6.78
N MET A 298 -22.03 -2.76 5.83
CA MET A 298 -21.36 -2.89 4.52
C MET A 298 -19.84 -3.13 4.62
N PRO A 299 -19.09 -2.49 5.54
CA PRO A 299 -17.67 -2.80 5.71
C PRO A 299 -17.37 -4.25 6.03
N ASN A 300 -18.26 -4.91 6.77
CA ASN A 300 -18.12 -6.32 7.10
C ASN A 300 -18.37 -7.24 5.90
N GLN A 301 -19.10 -6.76 4.89
CA GLN A 301 -19.44 -7.54 3.70
C GLN A 301 -18.32 -7.59 2.66
N TYR A 302 -17.50 -6.54 2.54
CA TYR A 302 -16.32 -6.57 1.66
C TYR A 302 -15.06 -7.09 2.37
N ALA A 303 -15.00 -7.04 3.71
CA ALA A 303 -13.88 -7.58 4.48
C ALA A 303 -13.98 -9.11 4.60
N PHE A 304 -13.55 -9.84 3.56
CA PHE A 304 -13.72 -11.30 3.48
C PHE A 304 -13.10 -12.07 4.66
N LEU A 305 -12.09 -11.50 5.31
CA LEU A 305 -11.47 -12.05 6.50
C LEU A 305 -12.46 -12.29 7.64
N ASN A 306 -13.57 -11.56 7.71
CA ASN A 306 -14.62 -11.75 8.72
C ASN A 306 -15.37 -13.07 8.55
N TYR A 307 -15.23 -13.73 7.39
CA TYR A 307 -15.84 -15.01 7.08
C TYR A 307 -14.89 -16.20 7.24
N LEU A 308 -13.65 -15.95 7.68
CA LEU A 308 -12.62 -16.96 7.88
C LEU A 308 -12.47 -17.25 9.38
N ASN A 309 -12.20 -18.51 9.72
CA ASN A 309 -12.09 -18.97 11.10
C ASN A 309 -10.68 -18.66 11.64
N THR A 310 -10.49 -17.40 12.06
CA THR A 310 -9.22 -16.91 12.59
C THR A 310 -9.37 -15.76 13.59
N ASP A 311 -8.73 -15.93 14.75
CA ASP A 311 -8.57 -14.88 15.76
C ASP A 311 -7.32 -14.01 15.51
N TYR A 312 -6.51 -14.35 14.50
CA TYR A 312 -5.29 -13.60 14.21
C TYR A 312 -5.62 -12.27 13.50
N PRO A 313 -4.96 -11.16 13.87
CA PRO A 313 -5.14 -9.86 13.23
C PRO A 313 -4.40 -9.81 11.89
N LEU A 314 -4.91 -10.55 10.90
CA LEU A 314 -4.34 -10.63 9.57
C LEU A 314 -4.86 -9.48 8.68
N GLY A 315 -4.05 -9.09 7.69
CA GLY A 315 -4.48 -8.15 6.63
C GLY A 315 -5.20 -8.87 5.50
N GLY A 316 -5.76 -8.13 4.55
CA GLY A 316 -6.33 -8.72 3.34
C GLY A 316 -5.26 -9.33 2.42
N SER A 317 -5.70 -9.91 1.31
CA SER A 317 -4.85 -10.29 0.20
C SER A 317 -5.72 -10.41 -1.05
N TYR A 318 -5.33 -9.76 -2.15
CA TYR A 318 -6.05 -9.91 -3.42
C TYR A 318 -6.09 -11.36 -3.93
N ILE A 319 -5.07 -12.18 -3.61
CA ILE A 319 -5.01 -13.60 -3.98
C ILE A 319 -6.05 -14.38 -3.17
N ALA A 320 -6.08 -14.14 -1.86
CA ALA A 320 -7.05 -14.78 -0.97
C ALA A 320 -8.49 -14.34 -1.30
N GLU A 321 -8.71 -13.06 -1.57
CA GLU A 321 -10.01 -12.51 -1.96
C GLU A 321 -10.51 -13.14 -3.27
N LEU A 322 -9.63 -13.37 -4.25
CA LEU A 322 -9.98 -14.10 -5.46
C LEU A 322 -10.47 -15.52 -5.13
N PHE A 323 -9.71 -16.28 -4.34
CA PHE A 323 -10.11 -17.63 -3.95
C PHE A 323 -11.42 -17.64 -3.17
N PHE A 324 -11.59 -16.72 -2.22
CA PHE A 324 -12.83 -16.57 -1.45
C PHE A 324 -14.06 -16.35 -2.34
N ASN A 325 -13.90 -15.61 -3.44
CA ASN A 325 -15.00 -15.33 -4.35
C ASN A 325 -15.22 -16.42 -5.41
N PHE A 326 -14.16 -17.01 -5.96
CA PHE A 326 -14.27 -17.85 -7.17
C PHE A 326 -13.54 -19.20 -7.07
N GLY A 327 -12.85 -19.48 -5.96
CA GLY A 327 -12.06 -20.69 -5.77
C GLY A 327 -11.01 -20.88 -6.86
N TRP A 328 -10.88 -22.10 -7.37
CA TRP A 328 -9.98 -22.41 -8.49
C TRP A 328 -10.40 -21.75 -9.82
N PHE A 329 -11.65 -21.27 -9.94
CA PHE A 329 -12.10 -20.49 -11.10
C PHE A 329 -11.62 -19.03 -11.06
N SER A 330 -10.75 -18.66 -10.12
CA SER A 330 -10.16 -17.32 -10.01
C SER A 330 -9.25 -16.92 -11.18
N PHE A 331 -8.72 -17.87 -11.95
CA PHE A 331 -7.66 -17.61 -12.92
C PHE A 331 -8.03 -16.58 -14.02
N PRO A 332 -9.21 -16.64 -14.66
CA PRO A 332 -9.62 -15.60 -15.61
C PRO A 332 -9.72 -14.21 -14.97
N PHE A 333 -10.17 -14.14 -13.71
CA PHE A 333 -10.26 -12.88 -12.97
C PHE A 333 -8.89 -12.34 -12.59
N ALA A 334 -7.91 -13.19 -12.29
CA ALA A 334 -6.52 -12.79 -12.08
C ALA A 334 -5.91 -12.17 -13.36
N ILE A 335 -6.20 -12.74 -14.54
CA ILE A 335 -5.80 -12.16 -15.83
C ILE A 335 -6.46 -10.78 -16.00
N LEU A 336 -7.75 -10.66 -15.70
CA LEU A 336 -8.47 -9.38 -15.77
C LEU A 336 -7.84 -8.32 -14.84
N ILE A 337 -7.49 -8.69 -13.61
CA ILE A 337 -6.79 -7.80 -12.68
C ILE A 337 -5.46 -7.33 -13.28
N GLY A 338 -4.63 -8.26 -13.76
CA GLY A 338 -3.36 -7.93 -14.41
C GLY A 338 -3.55 -6.99 -15.62
N PHE A 339 -4.59 -7.22 -16.42
CA PHE A 339 -4.94 -6.36 -17.54
C PHE A 339 -5.32 -4.94 -17.11
N VAL A 340 -6.17 -4.80 -16.09
CA VAL A 340 -6.56 -3.50 -15.53
C VAL A 340 -5.35 -2.77 -14.94
N LEU A 341 -4.52 -3.44 -14.15
CA LEU A 341 -3.31 -2.86 -13.58
C LEU A 341 -2.32 -2.43 -14.68
N GLY A 342 -2.23 -3.19 -15.77
CA GLY A 342 -1.38 -2.83 -16.89
C GLY A 342 -1.92 -1.67 -17.74
N LYS A 343 -3.25 -1.57 -17.91
CA LYS A 343 -3.87 -0.34 -18.44
C LYS A 343 -3.58 0.86 -17.54
N PHE A 344 -3.62 0.69 -16.22
CA PHE A 344 -3.27 1.72 -15.27
C PHE A 344 -1.81 2.17 -15.40
N ASN A 345 -0.87 1.22 -15.54
CA ASN A 345 0.53 1.53 -15.86
C ASN A 345 0.64 2.39 -17.13
N ASN A 346 -0.06 2.01 -18.20
CA ASN A 346 -0.02 2.76 -19.46
C ASN A 346 -0.62 4.16 -19.33
N LEU A 347 -1.66 4.34 -18.52
CA LEU A 347 -2.22 5.66 -18.22
C LEU A 347 -1.19 6.55 -17.50
N ILE A 348 -0.47 6.01 -16.52
CA ILE A 348 0.61 6.72 -15.84
C ILE A 348 1.67 7.16 -16.86
N GLU A 349 2.17 6.23 -17.68
CA GLU A 349 3.19 6.52 -18.69
C GLU A 349 2.72 7.58 -19.72
N TYR A 350 1.48 7.46 -20.19
CA TYR A 350 0.86 8.43 -21.10
C TYR A 350 0.79 9.83 -20.47
N THR A 351 0.41 9.94 -19.20
CA THR A 351 0.35 11.24 -18.51
C THR A 351 1.72 11.87 -18.31
N ILE A 352 2.76 11.08 -18.07
CA ILE A 352 4.15 11.58 -17.98
C ILE A 352 4.61 12.13 -19.33
N ILE A 353 4.48 11.33 -20.40
CA ILE A 353 4.91 11.69 -21.76
C ILE A 353 4.20 12.96 -22.24
N ASN A 354 2.89 13.08 -21.97
CA ASN A 354 2.06 14.20 -22.40
C ASN A 354 1.97 15.34 -21.36
N ARG A 355 2.79 15.30 -20.30
CA ARG A 355 2.86 16.33 -19.24
C ARG A 355 1.48 16.69 -18.63
N LEU A 356 0.60 15.69 -18.49
CA LEU A 356 -0.72 15.79 -17.87
C LEU A 356 -0.60 15.57 -16.36
N TRP A 357 -0.05 16.55 -15.66
CA TRP A 357 0.32 16.47 -14.24
C TRP A 357 -0.89 16.31 -13.32
N ILE A 358 -2.05 16.90 -13.65
CA ILE A 358 -3.27 16.70 -12.85
C ILE A 358 -3.70 15.24 -12.89
N SER A 359 -3.83 14.65 -14.07
CA SER A 359 -4.17 13.23 -14.24
C SER A 359 -3.09 12.32 -13.63
N PHE A 360 -1.81 12.63 -13.83
CA PHE A 360 -0.71 11.90 -13.21
C PHE A 360 -0.82 11.92 -11.68
N SER A 361 -1.16 13.06 -11.07
CA SER A 361 -1.32 13.18 -9.62
C SER A 361 -2.50 12.37 -9.06
N LEU A 362 -3.58 12.22 -9.84
CA LEU A 362 -4.69 11.34 -9.49
C LEU A 362 -4.24 9.87 -9.52
N TYR A 363 -3.58 9.45 -10.60
CA TYR A 363 -3.13 8.07 -10.74
C TYR A 363 -2.06 7.69 -9.71
N ILE A 364 -1.13 8.59 -9.38
CA ILE A 364 -0.13 8.30 -8.35
C ILE A 364 -0.72 8.22 -6.94
N SER A 365 -1.79 8.97 -6.67
CA SER A 365 -2.50 8.89 -5.40
C SER A 365 -3.14 7.50 -5.21
N VAL A 366 -3.73 6.96 -6.28
CA VAL A 366 -4.30 5.61 -6.31
C VAL A 366 -3.23 4.53 -6.32
N LEU A 367 -2.05 4.79 -6.90
CA LEU A 367 -0.94 3.85 -6.96
C LEU A 367 -0.54 3.30 -5.58
N SER A 368 -0.49 4.17 -4.56
CA SER A 368 -0.15 3.75 -3.19
C SER A 368 -1.13 2.70 -2.67
N SER A 369 -2.44 2.96 -2.83
CA SER A 369 -3.50 2.03 -2.43
C SER A 369 -3.53 0.76 -3.27
N LEU A 370 -3.22 0.84 -4.58
CA LEU A 370 -3.11 -0.35 -5.44
C LEU A 370 -1.93 -1.24 -5.04
N LEU A 371 -0.79 -0.66 -4.65
CA LEU A 371 0.32 -1.44 -4.09
C LEU A 371 -0.07 -2.05 -2.74
N TRP A 372 -0.82 -1.31 -1.92
CA TRP A 372 -1.29 -1.79 -0.62
C TRP A 372 -2.34 -2.89 -0.72
N TRP A 373 -3.12 -2.96 -1.81
CA TRP A 373 -4.09 -4.04 -2.08
C TRP A 373 -3.46 -5.45 -2.05
N ILE A 374 -2.14 -5.57 -2.19
CA ILE A 374 -1.40 -6.82 -1.96
C ILE A 374 -1.68 -7.39 -0.55
N ARG A 375 -1.92 -6.51 0.44
CA ARG A 375 -2.18 -6.77 1.86
C ARG A 375 -3.53 -6.19 2.34
N ASP A 376 -4.40 -5.79 1.44
CA ASP A 376 -5.64 -5.09 1.79
C ASP A 376 -6.81 -5.60 0.95
N TYR A 377 -7.97 -4.98 1.12
CA TYR A 377 -9.19 -5.28 0.37
C TYR A 377 -9.31 -4.42 -0.89
N PHE A 378 -10.09 -4.89 -1.85
CA PHE A 378 -10.35 -4.18 -3.09
C PHE A 378 -10.94 -2.76 -2.89
N SER A 379 -11.68 -2.51 -1.81
CA SER A 379 -12.33 -1.23 -1.51
C SER A 379 -11.35 -0.06 -1.32
N SER A 380 -10.13 -0.32 -0.82
CA SER A 380 -9.23 0.72 -0.33
C SER A 380 -8.78 1.73 -1.40
N TRP A 381 -8.55 1.29 -2.64
CA TRP A 381 -8.09 2.17 -3.71
C TRP A 381 -9.25 2.95 -4.37
N ILE A 382 -10.48 2.42 -4.29
CA ILE A 382 -11.70 3.05 -4.83
C ILE A 382 -11.99 4.34 -4.05
N LEU A 383 -11.92 4.27 -2.73
CA LEU A 383 -12.14 5.42 -1.85
C LEU A 383 -11.15 6.55 -2.19
N VAL A 384 -9.86 6.23 -2.32
CA VAL A 384 -8.85 7.23 -2.69
C VAL A 384 -9.12 7.81 -4.08
N TYR A 385 -9.47 6.98 -5.07
CA TYR A 385 -9.76 7.47 -6.42
C TYR A 385 -10.95 8.44 -6.45
N VAL A 386 -12.07 8.07 -5.81
CA VAL A 386 -13.31 8.88 -5.82
C VAL A 386 -13.09 10.21 -5.11
N TRP A 387 -12.55 10.21 -3.89
CA TRP A 387 -12.41 11.44 -3.11
C TRP A 387 -11.37 12.41 -3.66
N ILE A 388 -10.27 11.90 -4.24
CA ILE A 388 -9.30 12.77 -4.93
C ILE A 388 -9.87 13.32 -6.23
N SER A 389 -10.66 12.53 -6.97
CA SER A 389 -11.36 13.03 -8.16
C SER A 389 -12.35 14.15 -7.80
N ILE A 390 -13.13 13.98 -6.73
CA ILE A 390 -14.05 15.00 -6.21
C ILE A 390 -13.27 16.25 -5.79
N ALA A 391 -12.17 16.10 -5.05
CA ALA A 391 -11.35 17.24 -4.62
C ALA A 391 -10.79 18.05 -5.81
N ILE A 392 -10.28 17.36 -6.83
CA ILE A 392 -9.79 17.99 -8.07
C ILE A 392 -10.94 18.73 -8.79
N TYR A 393 -12.09 18.09 -8.95
CA TYR A 393 -13.25 18.68 -9.62
C TYR A 393 -13.77 19.93 -8.89
N SER A 394 -13.97 19.83 -7.57
CA SER A 394 -14.44 20.93 -6.72
C SER A 394 -13.48 22.13 -6.76
N TYR A 395 -12.17 21.90 -6.64
CA TYR A 395 -11.19 22.97 -6.70
C TYR A 395 -11.12 23.64 -8.08
N LYS A 396 -11.31 22.87 -9.17
CA LYS A 396 -11.41 23.42 -10.53
C LYS A 396 -12.63 24.33 -10.67
N LYS A 397 -13.80 23.92 -10.15
CA LYS A 397 -15.03 24.71 -10.19
C LYS A 397 -14.91 26.02 -9.41
N LEU A 398 -14.35 25.98 -8.20
CA LEU A 398 -14.13 27.19 -7.38
C LEU A 398 -13.23 28.22 -8.07
N LYS A 399 -12.17 27.78 -8.76
CA LYS A 399 -11.30 28.69 -9.52
C LYS A 399 -11.95 29.33 -10.74
N VAL A 400 -12.95 28.68 -11.34
CA VAL A 400 -13.71 29.25 -12.46
C VAL A 400 -14.64 30.35 -11.94
N ILE A 401 -15.31 30.12 -10.81
CA ILE A 401 -16.20 31.10 -10.18
C ILE A 401 -15.43 32.39 -9.82
N ASN A 402 -14.27 32.27 -9.18
CA ASN A 402 -13.44 33.42 -8.79
C ASN A 402 -12.78 34.17 -9.98
N LYS A 403 -12.94 33.72 -11.21
CA LYS A 403 -12.51 34.45 -12.42
C LYS A 403 -13.63 35.22 -13.10
N ASN A 404 -14.89 34.91 -12.74
CA ASN A 404 -16.09 35.52 -13.31
C ASN A 404 -16.73 36.56 -12.36
N ILE A 405 -16.10 36.77 -11.19
CA ILE A 405 -16.35 37.86 -10.24
C ILE A 405 -15.09 38.72 -10.27
#